data_AF-A0A0D1D265-F1
#
_entry.id   AF-A0A0D1D265-F1
#
_cell.length_a   1.000
_cell.length_b   1.000
_cell.length_c   1.000
_cell.angle_alpha   90.00
_cell.angle_beta   90.00
_cell.angle_gamma   90.00
#
_symmetry.space_group_name_H-M   'P 1'
#
loop_
_entity.id
_entity.type
_entity.pdbx_description
1 polymer ?
#
loop_
_entity_poly.entity_id
_entity_poly.type
_entity_poly.pdbx_seq_one_letter_code
_entity_poly.pdbx_strand_id
1 'polypeptide(L)'
;MPLAPLALLTHALRPMDPTEPLHVPEPFATIPADFFGTNWPLALTMMICGAVLIVTTHRRFAKRRHKKRILILGQGRGPGFMLTDILCHAIRKGPMVHPARLRRAVQVANDLTGMDYDEETLRQAARYADKIVMPLSFAWMRPALDHAGRRRIVEAATAVMLESGPLTNGDRAFLRTVATSIGTPPERVQAMHWLHQPI
;
A
#
# COMPACT_ATOMS: atom_id res chain seq x y z
N MET A 1 29.79 22.09 17.27
CA MET A 1 30.09 20.71 17.69
C MET A 1 30.93 20.78 18.96
N PRO A 2 30.50 20.13 20.04
CA PRO A 2 31.47 19.52 20.93
C PRO A 2 31.19 18.02 21.12
N LEU A 3 32.27 17.27 21.00
CA LEU A 3 32.41 15.85 21.30
C LEU A 3 32.30 15.65 22.82
N ALA A 4 31.49 14.69 23.24
CA ALA A 4 31.55 14.14 24.60
C ALA A 4 32.33 12.81 24.54
N PRO A 5 33.54 12.71 25.09
CA PRO A 5 34.21 11.43 25.26
C PRO A 5 34.20 10.99 26.73
N LEU A 6 33.82 9.72 26.94
CA LEU A 6 34.52 8.79 27.82
C LEU A 6 34.75 9.20 29.29
N ALA A 7 33.68 9.55 30.03
CA ALA A 7 33.76 9.69 31.50
C ALA A 7 33.02 8.58 32.28
N LEU A 8 32.47 7.57 31.61
CA LEU A 8 31.54 6.62 32.22
C LEU A 8 32.03 5.18 32.31
N LEU A 9 33.34 4.94 32.15
CA LEU A 9 33.89 3.58 32.09
C LEU A 9 35.04 3.29 33.08
N THR A 10 35.21 4.13 34.11
CA THR A 10 36.20 3.90 35.17
C THR A 10 35.61 3.56 36.54
N HIS A 11 34.29 3.53 36.70
CA HIS A 11 33.64 3.14 37.96
C HIS A 11 33.22 1.67 38.05
N ALA A 12 33.48 0.85 37.03
CA ALA A 12 33.00 -0.54 36.96
C ALA A 12 33.95 -1.60 37.54
N LEU A 13 35.00 -1.23 38.27
CA LEU A 13 35.95 -2.19 38.85
C LEU A 13 36.35 -1.84 40.28
N ARG A 14 35.34 -1.55 41.12
CA ARG A 14 35.52 -1.69 42.57
C ARG A 14 35.27 -3.16 42.93
N PRO A 15 36.21 -3.87 43.59
CA PRO A 15 35.92 -5.20 44.11
C PRO A 15 34.75 -5.09 45.09
N MET A 16 33.65 -5.80 44.82
CA MET A 16 32.48 -5.82 45.71
C MET A 16 32.87 -6.45 47.05
N ASP A 17 32.64 -5.69 48.12
CA ASP A 17 32.68 -6.20 49.49
C ASP A 17 31.47 -7.13 49.65
N PRO A 18 31.64 -8.42 50.00
CA PRO A 18 30.54 -9.38 50.12
C PRO A 18 29.58 -9.06 51.28
N THR A 19 29.85 -8.02 52.07
CA THR A 19 28.96 -7.54 53.15
C THR A 19 28.10 -6.34 52.76
N GLU A 20 28.29 -5.77 51.56
CA GLU A 20 27.50 -4.63 51.10
C GLU A 20 26.11 -5.12 50.61
N PRO A 21 25.00 -4.68 51.22
CA PRO A 21 23.67 -5.11 50.80
C PRO A 21 23.42 -4.65 49.37
N LEU A 22 23.07 -5.60 48.49
CA LEU A 22 22.75 -5.37 47.09
C LEU A 22 21.62 -4.34 47.01
N HIS A 23 21.93 -3.08 46.69
CA HIS A 23 20.91 -2.07 46.46
C HIS A 23 20.23 -2.40 45.12
N VAL A 24 19.18 -3.22 45.19
CA VAL A 24 18.30 -3.46 44.05
C VAL A 24 17.64 -2.11 43.74
N PRO A 25 17.83 -1.52 42.54
CA PRO A 25 17.06 -0.34 42.16
C PRO A 25 15.59 -0.74 42.21
N GLU A 26 14.76 0.10 42.85
CA GLU A 26 13.33 -0.19 43.01
C GLU A 26 12.71 -0.62 41.67
N PRO A 27 11.85 -1.65 41.68
CA PRO A 27 11.22 -2.12 40.46
C PRO A 27 10.49 -0.95 39.81
N PHE A 28 10.79 -0.74 38.52
CA PHE A 28 10.09 0.12 37.56
C PHE A 28 8.78 0.67 38.09
N ALA A 29 8.70 2.00 38.24
CA ALA A 29 7.50 2.76 38.58
C ALA A 29 6.22 2.00 38.23
N THR A 30 5.61 1.42 39.26
CA THR A 30 4.34 0.70 39.14
C THR A 30 3.32 1.70 38.60
N ILE A 31 2.76 1.42 37.42
CA ILE A 31 1.64 2.21 36.88
C ILE A 31 0.54 2.13 37.94
N PRO A 32 0.11 3.25 38.53
CA PRO A 32 -0.79 3.22 39.67
C PRO A 32 -2.14 2.64 39.21
N ALA A 33 -2.76 1.83 40.06
CA ALA A 33 -3.92 0.99 39.72
C ALA A 33 -5.16 1.80 39.27
N ASP A 34 -5.16 3.10 39.52
CA ASP A 34 -6.17 4.10 39.18
C ASP A 34 -5.88 4.86 37.86
N PHE A 35 -4.77 4.58 37.18
CA PHE A 35 -4.40 5.24 35.92
C PHE A 35 -5.51 5.15 34.86
N PHE A 36 -6.24 4.03 34.81
CA PHE A 36 -7.39 3.84 33.91
C PHE A 36 -8.72 4.41 34.45
N GLY A 37 -8.85 4.65 35.75
CA GLY A 37 -10.10 5.13 36.36
C GLY A 37 -10.39 6.61 36.07
N THR A 38 -9.36 7.45 36.11
CA THR A 38 -9.49 8.91 36.00
C THR A 38 -9.02 9.47 34.64
N ASN A 39 -8.12 8.77 33.94
CA ASN A 39 -7.49 9.27 32.69
C ASN A 39 -8.00 8.60 31.40
N TRP A 40 -9.01 7.72 31.47
CA TRP A 40 -9.58 7.10 30.28
C TRP A 40 -10.10 8.10 29.22
N PRO A 41 -10.64 9.30 29.56
CA PRO A 41 -11.05 10.28 28.54
C PRO A 41 -9.85 10.85 27.79
N LEU A 42 -8.71 11.05 28.47
CA LEU A 42 -7.46 11.52 27.87
C LEU A 42 -6.86 10.43 26.97
N ALA A 43 -6.85 9.18 27.43
CA ALA A 43 -6.39 8.04 26.61
C ALA A 43 -7.24 7.85 25.35
N LEU A 44 -8.57 7.95 25.47
CA LEU A 44 -9.50 7.90 24.34
C LEU A 44 -9.26 9.07 23.38
N THR A 45 -9.08 10.28 23.90
CA THR A 45 -8.80 11.47 23.09
C THR A 45 -7.49 11.31 22.32
N MET A 46 -6.42 10.82 22.96
CA MET A 46 -5.13 10.56 22.29
C MET A 46 -5.24 9.48 21.22
N MET A 47 -6.03 8.43 21.46
CA MET A 47 -6.30 7.37 20.47
C MET A 47 -7.06 7.92 19.26
N ILE A 48 -8.10 8.73 19.48
CA ILE A 48 -8.87 9.38 18.40
C ILE A 48 -7.96 10.35 17.63
N CYS A 49 -7.22 11.22 18.31
CA CYS A 49 -6.28 12.14 17.68
C CYS A 49 -5.21 11.40 16.86
N GLY A 50 -4.66 10.30 17.39
CA GLY A 50 -3.73 9.44 16.69
C GLY A 50 -4.34 8.81 15.43
N ALA A 51 -5.55 8.26 15.53
CA ALA A 51 -6.27 7.68 14.40
C ALA A 51 -6.57 8.72 13.32
N VAL A 52 -7.04 9.91 13.70
CA VAL A 52 -7.30 11.04 12.79
C VAL A 52 -6.00 11.49 12.11
N LEU A 53 -4.90 11.60 12.85
CA LEU A 53 -3.60 11.96 12.29
C LEU A 53 -3.13 10.93 11.26
N ILE A 54 -3.26 9.64 11.55
CA ILE A 54 -2.92 8.55 10.62
C ILE A 54 -3.77 8.65 9.35
N VAL A 55 -5.10 8.78 9.49
CA VAL A 55 -6.03 8.84 8.36
C VAL A 55 -5.77 10.07 7.48
N THR A 56 -5.60 11.25 8.09
CA THR A 56 -5.36 12.50 7.37
C THR A 56 -4.01 12.47 6.64
N THR A 57 -2.97 11.99 7.30
CA THR A 57 -1.63 11.83 6.73
C THR A 57 -1.66 10.84 5.56
N HIS A 58 -2.25 9.66 5.75
CA HIS A 58 -2.41 8.66 4.70
C HIS A 58 -3.18 9.21 3.49
N ARG A 59 -4.30 9.91 3.71
CA ARG A 59 -5.09 10.57 2.65
C ARG A 59 -4.29 11.61 1.87
N ARG A 60 -3.49 12.44 2.57
CA ARG A 60 -2.62 13.44 1.92
C ARG A 60 -1.56 12.76 1.04
N PHE A 61 -0.91 11.70 1.53
CA PHE A 61 0.05 10.95 0.75
C PHE A 61 -0.58 10.25 -0.45
N ALA A 62 -1.73 9.60 -0.28
CA ALA A 62 -2.48 8.99 -1.38
C ALA A 62 -2.83 10.02 -2.47
N LYS A 63 -3.32 11.21 -2.08
CA LYS A 63 -3.62 12.30 -3.01
C LYS A 63 -2.38 12.78 -3.76
N ARG A 64 -1.25 12.93 -3.07
CA ARG A 64 0.04 13.33 -3.69
C ARG A 64 0.53 12.29 -4.69
N ARG A 65 0.51 11.00 -4.31
CA ARG A 65 0.90 9.89 -5.20
C ARG A 65 0.02 9.84 -6.45
N HIS A 66 -1.29 9.91 -6.27
CA HIS A 66 -2.23 9.94 -7.38
C HIS A 66 -2.01 11.15 -8.31
N LYS A 67 -1.79 12.35 -7.76
CA LYS A 67 -1.42 13.54 -8.57
C LYS A 67 -0.13 13.34 -9.36
N LYS A 68 0.88 12.72 -8.75
CA LYS A 68 2.15 12.40 -9.44
C LYS A 68 1.93 11.42 -10.60
N ARG A 69 1.10 10.39 -10.42
CA ARG A 69 0.76 9.47 -11.50
C ARG A 69 0.04 10.14 -12.66
N ILE A 70 -0.92 11.03 -12.37
CA ILE A 70 -1.57 11.85 -13.42
C ILE A 70 -0.54 12.64 -14.23
N LEU A 71 0.41 13.30 -13.54
CA LEU A 71 1.45 14.08 -14.20
C LEU A 71 2.37 13.21 -15.08
N ILE A 72 2.79 12.04 -14.57
CA ILE A 72 3.68 11.13 -15.30
C ILE A 72 2.97 10.52 -16.51
N LEU A 73 1.73 10.08 -16.34
CA LEU A 73 0.96 9.42 -17.40
C LEU A 73 0.42 10.40 -18.46
N GLY A 74 0.50 11.72 -18.21
CA GLY A 74 0.07 12.76 -19.14
C GLY A 74 -1.44 12.76 -19.45
N GLN A 75 -2.25 12.01 -18.71
CA GLN A 75 -3.68 11.83 -18.97
C GLN A 75 -4.54 12.53 -17.91
N GLY A 76 -5.65 13.12 -18.36
CA GLY A 76 -6.73 13.55 -17.48
C GLY A 76 -7.38 12.36 -16.76
N ARG A 77 -8.22 12.62 -15.73
CA ARG A 77 -8.88 11.60 -14.90
C ARG A 77 -10.02 10.84 -15.61
N GLY A 78 -9.79 10.40 -16.84
CA GLY A 78 -10.74 9.63 -17.64
C GLY A 78 -10.50 8.11 -17.62
N PRO A 79 -11.28 7.35 -18.40
CA PRO A 79 -11.16 5.88 -18.49
C PRO A 79 -9.77 5.39 -18.91
N GLY A 80 -9.08 6.12 -19.80
CA GLY A 80 -7.71 5.80 -20.20
C GLY A 80 -6.74 5.86 -19.02
N PHE A 81 -6.80 6.93 -18.21
CA PHE A 81 -6.00 7.03 -17.00
C PHE A 81 -6.34 5.91 -16.00
N MET A 82 -7.63 5.59 -15.82
CA MET A 82 -8.05 4.53 -14.89
C MET A 82 -7.50 3.17 -15.29
N LEU A 83 -7.55 2.84 -16.59
CA LEU A 83 -6.92 1.64 -17.14
C LEU A 83 -5.42 1.63 -16.80
N THR A 84 -4.68 2.66 -17.20
CA THR A 84 -3.23 2.73 -17.00
C THR A 84 -2.83 2.75 -15.52
N ASP A 85 -3.65 3.37 -14.65
CA ASP A 85 -3.46 3.37 -13.20
C ASP A 85 -3.56 1.95 -12.64
N ILE A 86 -4.56 1.16 -13.06
CA ILE A 86 -4.67 -0.26 -12.69
C ILE A 86 -3.48 -1.08 -13.20
N LEU A 87 -3.01 -0.84 -14.42
CA LEU A 87 -1.81 -1.52 -14.95
C LEU A 87 -0.57 -1.20 -14.11
N CYS A 88 -0.41 0.05 -13.65
CA CYS A 88 0.67 0.44 -12.74
C CYS A 88 0.64 -0.35 -11.41
N HIS A 89 -0.55 -0.67 -10.91
CA HIS A 89 -0.69 -1.56 -9.76
C HIS A 89 -0.42 -3.03 -10.11
N ALA A 90 -0.84 -3.50 -11.29
CA ALA A 90 -0.69 -4.89 -11.71
C ALA A 90 0.77 -5.31 -11.96
N ILE A 91 1.60 -4.39 -12.46
CA ILE A 91 3.03 -4.64 -12.69
C ILE A 91 3.86 -4.58 -11.41
N ARG A 92 3.30 -4.07 -10.31
CA ARG A 92 3.98 -3.93 -9.04
C ARG A 92 3.80 -5.20 -8.19
N LYS A 93 4.91 -5.82 -7.79
CA LYS A 93 4.94 -6.97 -6.88
C LYS A 93 5.71 -6.57 -5.62
N GLY A 94 5.00 -6.12 -4.59
CA GLY A 94 5.60 -5.58 -3.37
C GLY A 94 6.40 -4.29 -3.63
N PRO A 95 7.72 -4.23 -3.31
CA PRO A 95 8.54 -3.05 -3.57
C PRO A 95 9.04 -2.98 -5.03
N MET A 96 8.93 -4.06 -5.81
CA MET A 96 9.54 -4.17 -7.13
C MET A 96 8.52 -4.07 -8.27
N VAL A 97 9.00 -3.67 -9.44
CA VAL A 97 8.25 -3.71 -10.71
C VAL A 97 8.69 -4.96 -11.47
N HIS A 98 7.73 -5.79 -11.88
CA HIS A 98 8.02 -7.02 -12.59
C HIS A 98 8.31 -6.72 -14.07
N PRO A 99 9.48 -7.11 -14.63
CA PRO A 99 9.91 -6.67 -15.96
C PRO A 99 9.03 -7.23 -17.09
N ALA A 100 8.64 -8.51 -17.02
CA ALA A 100 7.76 -9.10 -18.04
C ALA A 100 6.38 -8.42 -18.06
N ARG A 101 5.72 -8.31 -16.90
CA ARG A 101 4.46 -7.57 -16.74
C ARG A 101 4.57 -6.12 -17.21
N LEU A 102 5.70 -5.44 -16.96
CA LEU A 102 5.92 -4.06 -17.43
C LEU A 102 5.89 -3.96 -18.96
N ARG A 103 6.63 -4.82 -19.67
CA ARG A 103 6.59 -4.87 -21.14
C ARG A 103 5.18 -5.07 -21.67
N ARG A 104 4.46 -6.03 -21.08
CA ARG A 104 3.08 -6.30 -21.48
C ARG A 104 2.13 -5.15 -21.17
N ALA A 105 2.32 -4.48 -20.03
CA ALA A 105 1.52 -3.32 -19.64
C ALA A 105 1.72 -2.13 -20.57
N VAL A 106 2.94 -1.90 -21.06
CA VAL A 106 3.22 -0.86 -22.07
C VAL A 106 2.44 -1.15 -23.35
N GLN A 107 2.54 -2.36 -23.88
CA GLN A 107 1.79 -2.77 -25.08
C GLN A 107 0.29 -2.55 -24.89
N VAL A 108 -0.28 -3.11 -23.82
CA VAL A 108 -1.72 -3.02 -23.53
C VAL A 108 -2.17 -1.58 -23.31
N ALA A 109 -1.36 -0.75 -22.65
CA ALA A 109 -1.69 0.66 -22.45
C ALA A 109 -1.70 1.42 -23.78
N ASN A 110 -0.70 1.22 -24.63
CA ASN A 110 -0.62 1.89 -25.93
C ASN A 110 -1.78 1.46 -26.83
N ASP A 111 -2.05 0.16 -26.92
CA ASP A 111 -3.13 -0.41 -27.73
C ASP A 111 -4.52 0.11 -27.33
N LEU A 112 -4.78 0.23 -26.02
CA LEU A 112 -6.11 0.56 -25.51
C LEU A 112 -6.35 2.06 -25.28
N THR A 113 -5.29 2.87 -25.21
CA THR A 113 -5.41 4.31 -24.95
C THR A 113 -4.97 5.18 -26.12
N GLY A 114 -4.25 4.61 -27.11
CA GLY A 114 -3.67 5.36 -28.23
C GLY A 114 -2.50 6.26 -27.83
N MET A 115 -1.98 6.10 -26.62
CA MET A 115 -0.79 6.82 -26.15
C MET A 115 0.49 6.09 -26.56
N ASP A 116 1.61 6.81 -26.58
CA ASP A 116 2.94 6.24 -26.82
C ASP A 116 3.73 6.19 -25.51
N TYR A 117 3.38 5.25 -24.64
CA TYR A 117 4.13 5.04 -23.41
C TYR A 117 5.37 4.19 -23.67
N ASP A 118 6.46 4.55 -23.00
CA ASP A 118 7.64 3.71 -22.86
C ASP A 118 7.66 2.97 -21.51
N GLU A 119 8.59 2.02 -21.38
CA GLU A 119 8.76 1.26 -20.13
C GLU A 119 9.11 2.15 -18.94
N GLU A 120 9.90 3.22 -19.14
CA GLU A 120 10.33 4.07 -18.05
C GLU A 120 9.17 4.90 -17.48
N THR A 121 8.26 5.37 -18.33
CA THR A 121 7.07 6.12 -17.94
C THR A 121 6.17 5.26 -17.03
N LEU A 122 5.84 4.04 -17.45
CA LEU A 122 5.03 3.12 -16.63
C LEU A 122 5.78 2.68 -15.37
N ARG A 123 7.10 2.44 -15.45
CA ARG A 123 7.93 2.10 -14.29
C ARG A 123 7.91 3.23 -13.26
N GLN A 124 8.05 4.48 -13.70
CA GLN A 124 7.98 5.66 -12.82
C GLN A 124 6.59 5.80 -12.21
N ALA A 125 5.52 5.68 -13.00
CA ALA A 125 4.16 5.76 -12.49
C ALA A 125 3.87 4.67 -11.44
N ALA A 126 4.32 3.43 -11.69
CA ALA A 126 4.16 2.31 -10.77
C ALA A 126 4.93 2.46 -9.45
N ARG A 127 6.05 3.19 -9.42
CA ARG A 127 6.73 3.53 -8.15
C ARG A 127 5.81 4.32 -7.20
N TYR A 128 4.88 5.10 -7.75
CA TYR A 128 3.88 5.85 -7.00
C TYR A 128 2.53 5.14 -6.84
N ALA A 129 2.34 3.94 -7.38
CA ALA A 129 1.17 3.13 -7.08
C ALA A 129 1.11 2.81 -5.57
N ASP A 130 -0.10 2.71 -5.04
CA ASP A 130 -0.32 2.34 -3.64
C ASP A 130 0.23 0.93 -3.38
N LYS A 131 0.95 0.80 -2.27
CA LYS A 131 1.60 -0.46 -1.85
C LYS A 131 0.59 -1.51 -1.38
N ILE A 132 -0.54 -1.05 -0.85
CA ILE A 132 -1.61 -1.88 -0.30
C ILE A 132 -2.87 -1.52 -1.08
N VAL A 133 -3.48 -2.52 -1.70
CA VAL A 133 -4.72 -2.39 -2.45
C VAL A 133 -5.84 -2.97 -1.59
N MET A 134 -6.81 -2.13 -1.24
CA MET A 134 -7.93 -2.45 -0.36
C MET A 134 -9.23 -2.56 -1.19
N PRO A 135 -10.30 -3.20 -0.67
CA PRO A 135 -11.58 -3.35 -1.36
C PRO A 135 -12.19 -2.05 -1.94
N LEU A 136 -11.84 -0.89 -1.40
CA LEU A 136 -12.34 0.43 -1.85
C LEU A 136 -11.30 1.28 -2.59
N SER A 137 -10.10 0.74 -2.88
CA SER A 137 -9.00 1.49 -3.51
C SER A 137 -9.38 2.09 -4.87
N PHE A 138 -10.30 1.48 -5.61
CA PHE A 138 -10.71 1.89 -6.96
C PHE A 138 -12.19 2.28 -7.06
N ALA A 139 -12.88 2.41 -5.91
CA ALA A 139 -14.29 2.79 -5.88
C ALA A 139 -14.58 4.15 -6.54
N TRP A 140 -13.58 5.04 -6.56
CA TRP A 140 -13.65 6.35 -7.22
C TRP A 140 -13.76 6.25 -8.75
N MET A 141 -13.42 5.12 -9.36
CA MET A 141 -13.51 4.90 -10.81
C MET A 141 -14.94 4.55 -11.26
N ARG A 142 -15.76 3.99 -10.35
CA ARG A 142 -17.13 3.54 -10.63
C ARG A 142 -18.01 4.51 -11.44
N PRO A 143 -18.13 5.80 -11.07
CA PRO A 143 -19.04 6.70 -11.77
C PRO A 143 -18.60 7.04 -13.19
N ALA A 144 -17.32 6.85 -13.53
CA ALA A 144 -16.75 7.18 -14.84
C ALA A 144 -16.65 5.97 -15.78
N LEU A 145 -16.93 4.76 -15.30
CA LEU A 145 -16.81 3.54 -16.07
C LEU A 145 -18.19 2.92 -16.32
N ASP A 146 -18.50 2.74 -17.60
CA ASP A 146 -19.61 1.91 -18.05
C ASP A 146 -19.25 0.41 -17.89
N HIS A 147 -20.20 -0.46 -18.26
CA HIS A 147 -20.01 -1.90 -18.15
C HIS A 147 -18.80 -2.39 -18.96
N ALA A 148 -18.67 -1.92 -20.20
CA ALA A 148 -17.61 -2.32 -21.11
C ALA A 148 -16.23 -1.87 -20.60
N GLY A 149 -16.12 -0.65 -20.07
CA GLY A 149 -14.89 -0.11 -19.48
C GLY A 149 -14.43 -0.91 -18.26
N ARG A 150 -15.36 -1.29 -17.38
CA ARG A 150 -15.02 -2.15 -16.21
C ARG A 150 -14.47 -3.50 -16.66
N ARG A 151 -15.13 -4.14 -17.64
CA ARG A 151 -14.68 -5.43 -18.19
C ARG A 151 -13.29 -5.30 -18.81
N ARG A 152 -13.08 -4.29 -19.66
CA ARG A 152 -11.81 -4.02 -20.33
C ARG A 152 -10.67 -3.84 -19.34
N ILE A 153 -10.89 -3.10 -18.25
CA ILE A 153 -9.86 -2.91 -17.21
C ILE A 153 -9.46 -4.22 -16.55
N VAL A 154 -10.43 -5.07 -16.21
CA VAL A 154 -10.15 -6.37 -15.56
C VAL A 154 -9.42 -7.31 -16.53
N GLU A 155 -9.86 -7.39 -17.79
CA GLU A 155 -9.22 -8.20 -18.83
C GLU A 155 -7.78 -7.74 -19.10
N ALA A 156 -7.56 -6.43 -19.22
CA ALA A 156 -6.24 -5.85 -19.41
C ALA A 156 -5.29 -6.15 -18.25
N ALA A 157 -5.76 -5.98 -17.00
CA ALA A 157 -4.98 -6.31 -15.81
C ALA A 157 -4.64 -7.81 -15.75
N THR A 158 -5.58 -8.67 -16.13
CA THR A 158 -5.40 -10.13 -16.17
C THR A 158 -4.36 -10.53 -17.20
N ALA A 159 -4.45 -9.98 -18.41
CA ALA A 159 -3.48 -10.22 -19.48
C ALA A 159 -2.05 -9.83 -19.06
N VAL A 160 -1.89 -8.71 -18.36
CA VAL A 160 -0.59 -8.29 -17.80
C VAL A 160 -0.10 -9.24 -16.72
N MET A 161 -0.96 -9.72 -15.84
CA MET A 161 -0.55 -10.61 -14.75
C MET A 161 -0.12 -12.00 -15.23
N LEU A 162 -0.77 -12.52 -16.27
CA LEU A 162 -0.44 -13.80 -16.90
C LEU A 162 0.95 -13.81 -17.56
N GLU A 163 1.51 -12.65 -17.89
CA GLU A 163 2.85 -12.53 -18.49
C GLU A 163 3.96 -13.06 -17.57
N SER A 164 3.72 -13.10 -16.26
CA SER A 164 4.67 -13.68 -15.29
C SER A 164 4.48 -15.18 -15.05
N GLY A 165 3.60 -15.84 -15.82
CA GLY A 165 3.18 -17.22 -15.62
C GLY A 165 1.78 -17.35 -15.01
N PRO A 166 1.41 -18.54 -14.50
CA PRO A 166 0.11 -18.77 -13.89
C PRO A 166 -0.20 -17.78 -12.76
N LEU A 167 -1.47 -17.38 -12.65
CA LEU A 167 -1.89 -16.45 -11.60
C LEU A 167 -1.62 -17.03 -10.22
N THR A 168 -0.98 -16.23 -9.36
CA THR A 168 -0.81 -16.57 -7.95
C THR A 168 -2.07 -16.23 -7.14
N ASN A 169 -2.14 -16.70 -5.89
CA ASN A 169 -3.24 -16.32 -4.99
C ASN A 169 -3.30 -14.79 -4.75
N GLY A 170 -2.14 -14.13 -4.71
CA GLY A 170 -2.06 -12.67 -4.60
C GLY A 170 -2.59 -11.95 -5.84
N ASP A 171 -2.28 -12.46 -7.04
CA ASP A 171 -2.80 -11.91 -8.29
C ASP A 171 -4.32 -12.06 -8.38
N ARG A 172 -4.85 -13.24 -8.03
CA ARG A 172 -6.31 -13.47 -7.95
C ARG A 172 -6.99 -12.54 -6.94
N ALA A 173 -6.39 -12.35 -5.76
CA ALA A 173 -6.90 -11.44 -4.75
C ALA A 173 -6.91 -9.98 -5.24
N PHE A 174 -5.85 -9.55 -5.93
CA PHE A 174 -5.79 -8.24 -6.56
C PHE A 174 -6.88 -8.08 -7.63
N LEU A 175 -7.00 -9.01 -8.58
CA LEU A 175 -7.97 -8.93 -9.67
C LEU A 175 -9.41 -8.93 -9.16
N ARG A 176 -9.70 -9.74 -8.12
CA ARG A 176 -11.00 -9.70 -7.42
C ARG A 176 -11.24 -8.34 -6.76
N THR A 177 -10.21 -7.77 -6.13
CA THR A 177 -10.29 -6.44 -5.52
C THR A 177 -10.54 -5.36 -6.57
N VAL A 178 -9.84 -5.40 -7.70
CA VAL A 178 -10.08 -4.48 -8.83
C VAL A 178 -11.52 -4.60 -9.29
N ALA A 179 -11.96 -5.81 -9.66
CA ALA A 179 -13.29 -6.03 -10.23
C ALA A 179 -14.41 -5.57 -9.27
N THR A 180 -14.33 -5.95 -7.99
CA THR A 180 -15.31 -5.52 -6.98
C THR A 180 -15.25 -4.00 -6.73
N SER A 181 -14.05 -3.43 -6.66
CA SER A 181 -13.86 -2.01 -6.35
C SER A 181 -14.33 -1.11 -7.49
N ILE A 182 -14.13 -1.48 -8.76
CA ILE A 182 -14.66 -0.71 -9.91
C ILE A 182 -16.15 -0.97 -10.19
N GLY A 183 -16.79 -1.86 -9.42
CA GLY A 183 -18.23 -2.13 -9.51
C GLY A 183 -18.61 -3.12 -10.61
N THR A 184 -17.74 -4.09 -10.92
CA THR A 184 -18.12 -5.24 -11.74
C THR A 184 -19.14 -6.08 -10.96
N PRO A 185 -20.27 -6.46 -11.57
CA PRO A 185 -21.30 -7.23 -10.88
C PRO A 185 -20.77 -8.58 -10.33
N PRO A 186 -21.17 -8.99 -9.11
CA PRO A 186 -20.65 -10.20 -8.46
C PRO A 186 -20.77 -11.46 -9.31
N GLU A 187 -21.88 -11.63 -10.04
CA GLU A 187 -22.12 -12.77 -10.93
C GLU A 187 -21.09 -12.85 -12.06
N ARG A 188 -20.61 -11.70 -12.55
CA ARG A 188 -19.56 -11.66 -13.57
C ARG A 188 -18.17 -11.89 -12.99
N VAL A 189 -17.93 -11.46 -11.76
CA VAL A 189 -16.70 -11.79 -11.04
C VAL A 189 -16.64 -13.31 -10.79
N GLN A 190 -17.76 -13.94 -10.44
CA GLN A 190 -17.85 -15.39 -10.27
C GLN A 190 -17.68 -16.14 -11.60
N ALA A 191 -18.21 -15.61 -12.71
CA ALA A 191 -18.05 -16.18 -14.04
C ALA A 191 -16.60 -16.13 -14.57
N MET A 192 -15.74 -15.29 -14.00
CA MET A 192 -14.29 -15.30 -14.26
C MET A 192 -13.66 -16.50 -13.55
N HIS A 193 -13.91 -17.71 -14.06
CA HIS A 193 -13.50 -18.98 -13.48
C HIS A 193 -12.02 -19.06 -13.05
N TRP A 194 -11.12 -18.36 -13.76
CA TRP A 194 -9.69 -18.26 -13.43
C TRP A 194 -9.39 -17.48 -12.11
N LEU A 195 -10.37 -16.77 -11.52
CA LEU A 195 -10.27 -16.18 -10.17
C LEU A 195 -10.48 -17.20 -9.04
N HIS A 196 -10.97 -18.40 -9.37
CA HIS A 196 -11.47 -19.38 -8.39
C HIS A 196 -10.86 -20.78 -8.54
N GLN A 197 -10.03 -21.02 -9.56
CA GLN A 197 -9.38 -22.32 -9.72
C GLN A 197 -8.43 -22.63 -8.54
N PRO A 198 -8.60 -23.79 -7.85
CA PRO A 198 -7.59 -24.31 -6.94
C PRO A 198 -6.33 -24.71 -7.72
N ILE A 199 -5.17 -24.60 -7.05
CA ILE A 199 -3.85 -24.99 -7.58
C ILE A 199 -3.82 -26.51 -7.78
#